data_AF-A0A519MMD1-F1
#
_entry.id   AF-A0A519MMD1-F1
#
_cell.length_a   1.000
_cell.length_b   1.000
_cell.length_c   1.000
_cell.angle_alpha   90.00
_cell.angle_beta   90.00
_cell.angle_gamma   90.00
#
_symmetry.space_group_name_H-M   'P 1'
#
loop_
_entity.id
_entity.type
_entity.pdbx_description
1 polymer ?
#
loop_
_entity_poly.entity_id
_entity_poly.type
_entity_poly.pdbx_seq_one_letter_code
_entity_poly.pdbx_strand_id
1 'polypeptide(L)'
;MRRLPTRNARGFTLLELLIALAVTAAVVALMFAGFGAIGRAEERNQRVMERSERMLVVSQWLGRKFDGLRLLSRRDGDVFVSFFSGNAAGAIWVAPLPERGDAGGLHVFRTTPLRHDNGSVDLSVEAVPYDGAMMALDWKSALRETLLQDVRTLQWFYQDGRTGEWFQEWDASKAGYPARVRLEIADERGAWPPLVFPLARSR
;
A
#
# COMPACT_ATOMS: atom_id res chain seq x y z
N MET A 1 -62.89 -59.70 35.77
CA MET A 1 -61.68 -59.24 36.48
C MET A 1 -60.70 -58.65 35.47
N ARG A 2 -60.33 -57.38 35.62
CA ARG A 2 -59.60 -56.56 34.63
C ARG A 2 -58.12 -56.49 35.05
N ARG A 3 -57.20 -57.05 34.25
CA ARG A 3 -55.74 -56.91 34.49
C ARG A 3 -55.26 -55.63 33.81
N LEU A 4 -54.76 -54.68 34.59
CA LEU A 4 -54.06 -53.48 34.08
C LEU A 4 -52.61 -53.86 33.76
N PRO A 5 -52.04 -53.41 32.63
CA PRO A 5 -50.64 -53.64 32.33
C PRO A 5 -49.74 -52.82 33.27
N THR A 6 -48.81 -53.51 33.94
CA THR A 6 -47.74 -52.91 34.74
C THR A 6 -46.78 -52.18 33.83
N ARG A 7 -46.65 -50.88 34.03
CA ARG A 7 -45.74 -50.00 33.30
C ARG A 7 -44.32 -50.26 33.83
N ASN A 8 -43.51 -50.98 33.05
CA ASN A 8 -42.09 -51.19 33.36
C ASN A 8 -41.36 -49.83 33.33
N ALA A 9 -41.12 -49.28 34.52
CA ALA A 9 -40.20 -48.17 34.70
C ALA A 9 -38.77 -48.71 34.47
N ARG A 10 -38.28 -48.60 33.23
CA ARG A 10 -36.86 -48.78 32.94
C ARG A 10 -36.11 -47.63 33.62
N GLY A 11 -35.51 -47.93 34.77
CA GLY A 11 -34.59 -47.03 35.45
C GLY A 11 -33.35 -46.82 34.60
N PHE A 12 -32.89 -45.57 34.55
CA PHE A 12 -31.69 -45.14 33.83
C PHE A 12 -30.48 -45.97 34.28
N THR A 13 -29.75 -46.60 33.35
CA THR A 13 -28.57 -47.38 33.74
C THR A 13 -27.36 -46.47 33.93
N LEU A 14 -26.43 -46.83 34.83
CA LEU A 14 -25.18 -46.08 35.04
C LEU A 14 -24.38 -45.92 33.73
N LEU A 15 -24.45 -46.93 32.86
CA LEU A 15 -23.83 -46.93 31.53
C LEU A 15 -24.43 -45.84 30.63
N GLU A 16 -25.74 -45.64 30.69
CA GLU A 16 -26.46 -44.64 29.90
C GLU A 16 -26.11 -43.21 30.33
N LEU A 17 -25.88 -43.00 31.63
CA LEU A 17 -25.38 -41.74 32.18
C LEU A 17 -23.93 -41.47 31.75
N LEU A 18 -23.06 -42.50 31.75
CA LEU A 18 -21.67 -42.37 31.30
C LEU A 18 -21.57 -42.09 29.81
N ILE A 19 -22.39 -42.74 28.98
CA ILE A 19 -22.45 -42.48 27.54
C ILE A 19 -22.96 -41.06 27.29
N ALA A 20 -24.03 -40.64 27.97
CA ALA A 20 -24.55 -39.28 27.85
C ALA A 20 -23.47 -38.24 28.23
N LEU A 21 -22.74 -38.45 29.32
CA LEU A 21 -21.66 -37.56 29.76
C LEU A 21 -20.50 -37.52 28.76
N ALA A 22 -20.09 -38.66 28.20
CA ALA A 22 -19.04 -38.74 27.20
C ALA A 22 -19.43 -38.01 25.91
N VAL A 23 -20.67 -38.19 25.44
CA VAL A 23 -21.21 -37.48 24.27
C VAL A 23 -21.30 -35.98 24.55
N THR A 24 -21.79 -35.57 25.71
CA THR A 24 -21.84 -34.15 26.09
C THR A 24 -20.43 -33.53 26.13
N ALA A 25 -19.46 -34.21 26.74
CA ALA A 25 -18.07 -33.74 26.78
C ALA A 25 -17.45 -33.63 25.38
N ALA A 26 -17.71 -34.60 24.49
CA ALA A 26 -17.26 -34.57 23.11
C ALA A 26 -17.89 -33.41 22.30
N VAL A 27 -19.20 -33.18 22.45
CA VAL A 27 -19.90 -32.07 21.80
C VAL A 27 -19.36 -30.71 22.28
N VAL A 28 -19.14 -30.56 23.59
CA VAL A 28 -18.54 -29.35 24.16
C VAL A 28 -17.12 -29.14 23.62
N ALA A 29 -16.29 -30.17 23.58
CA ALA A 29 -14.94 -30.09 23.02
C ALA A 29 -14.92 -29.71 21.53
N LEU A 30 -15.84 -30.25 20.73
CA LEU A 30 -16.03 -29.89 19.32
C LEU A 30 -16.46 -28.42 19.14
N MET A 31 -17.36 -27.93 20.00
CA MET A 31 -17.74 -26.51 20.01
C MET A 31 -16.53 -25.60 20.27
N PHE A 32 -15.72 -25.91 21.29
CA PHE A 32 -14.51 -25.14 21.62
C PHE A 32 -13.42 -25.23 20.53
N ALA A 33 -13.27 -26.38 19.86
CA ALA A 33 -12.37 -26.52 18.73
C ALA A 33 -12.77 -25.64 17.53
N GLY A 34 -14.08 -25.45 17.31
CA GLY A 34 -14.63 -24.53 16.30
C GLY A 34 -14.27 -23.07 16.57
N PHE A 35 -14.37 -22.62 17.82
CA PHE A 35 -13.99 -21.25 18.21
C PHE A 35 -12.49 -20.96 17.98
N GLY A 36 -11.60 -21.92 18.23
CA GLY A 36 -10.16 -21.76 17.99
C GLY A 36 -9.77 -21.70 16.49
N ALA A 37 -10.56 -22.31 15.61
CA ALA A 37 -10.37 -22.21 14.16
C ALA A 37 -10.86 -20.86 13.60
N ILE A 38 -11.92 -20.30 14.19
CA ILE A 38 -12.45 -18.97 13.84
C ILE A 38 -11.48 -17.87 14.25
N GLY A 39 -10.89 -17.92 15.44
CA GLY A 39 -9.92 -16.91 15.88
C GLY A 39 -8.66 -16.81 15.01
N ARG A 40 -8.14 -17.95 14.51
CA ARG A 40 -7.00 -17.97 13.56
C ARG A 40 -7.39 -17.49 12.15
N ALA A 41 -8.65 -17.69 11.74
CA ALA A 41 -9.17 -17.18 10.49
C ALA A 41 -9.42 -15.66 10.55
N GLU A 42 -9.84 -15.15 11.70
CA GLU A 42 -10.16 -13.74 11.94
C GLU A 42 -8.89 -12.86 11.97
N GLU A 43 -7.84 -13.26 12.68
CA GLU A 43 -6.55 -12.55 12.66
C GLU A 43 -5.90 -12.54 11.27
N ARG A 44 -5.99 -13.65 10.53
CA ARG A 44 -5.49 -13.75 9.16
C ARG A 44 -6.29 -12.84 8.22
N ASN A 45 -7.61 -12.73 8.42
CA ASN A 45 -8.49 -11.90 7.62
C ASN A 45 -8.26 -10.41 7.87
N GLN A 46 -8.16 -9.99 9.14
CA GLN A 46 -7.83 -8.61 9.53
C GLN A 46 -6.50 -8.15 8.90
N ARG A 47 -5.46 -8.98 9.01
CA ARG A 47 -4.13 -8.68 8.44
C ARG A 47 -4.12 -8.60 6.91
N VAL A 48 -4.97 -9.33 6.19
CA VAL A 48 -5.11 -9.23 4.72
C VAL A 48 -5.88 -7.97 4.33
N MET A 49 -6.89 -7.60 5.11
CA MET A 49 -7.66 -6.37 4.92
C MET A 49 -6.75 -5.13 5.06
N GLU A 50 -5.94 -5.07 6.11
CA GLU A 50 -4.98 -3.97 6.33
C GLU A 50 -3.95 -3.83 5.19
N ARG A 51 -3.46 -4.96 4.66
CA ARG A 51 -2.50 -4.94 3.53
C ARG A 51 -3.15 -4.39 2.26
N SER A 52 -4.36 -4.83 1.97
CA SER A 52 -5.14 -4.37 0.80
C SER A 52 -5.50 -2.89 0.94
N GLU A 53 -5.86 -2.45 2.14
CA GLU A 53 -6.12 -1.05 2.45
C GLU A 53 -4.86 -0.19 2.25
N ARG A 54 -3.70 -0.62 2.75
CA ARG A 54 -2.43 0.08 2.50
C ARG A 54 -2.12 0.19 1.01
N MET A 55 -2.27 -0.90 0.25
CA MET A 55 -2.09 -0.89 -1.21
C MET A 55 -3.02 0.14 -1.87
N LEU A 56 -4.28 0.18 -1.45
CA LEU A 56 -5.27 1.09 -1.99
C LEU A 56 -4.95 2.56 -1.65
N VAL A 57 -4.61 2.86 -0.41
CA VAL A 57 -4.27 4.22 0.04
C VAL A 57 -3.03 4.74 -0.71
N VAL A 58 -1.96 3.93 -0.80
CA VAL A 58 -0.73 4.31 -1.52
C VAL A 58 -1.00 4.52 -3.00
N SER A 59 -1.74 3.61 -3.64
CA SER A 59 -2.07 3.72 -5.07
C SER A 59 -2.93 4.94 -5.38
N GLN A 60 -3.94 5.23 -4.55
CA GLN A 60 -4.79 6.41 -4.71
C GLN A 60 -4.03 7.71 -4.46
N TRP A 61 -3.15 7.76 -3.45
CA TRP A 61 -2.33 8.93 -3.19
C TRP A 61 -1.39 9.23 -4.37
N LEU A 62 -0.65 8.22 -4.85
CA LEU A 62 0.22 8.36 -6.01
C LEU A 62 -0.56 8.78 -7.25
N GLY A 63 -1.70 8.13 -7.52
CA GLY A 63 -2.59 8.48 -8.62
C GLY A 63 -2.99 9.95 -8.60
N ARG A 64 -3.50 10.45 -7.47
CA ARG A 64 -3.87 11.87 -7.34
C ARG A 64 -2.69 12.82 -7.52
N LYS A 65 -1.49 12.47 -7.03
CA LYS A 65 -0.29 13.28 -7.22
C LYS A 65 0.20 13.30 -8.67
N PHE A 66 0.06 12.21 -9.41
CA PHE A 66 0.36 12.19 -10.84
C PHE A 66 -0.71 12.87 -11.69
N ASP A 67 -1.99 12.76 -11.34
CA ASP A 67 -3.08 13.49 -11.99
C ASP A 67 -2.91 15.02 -11.83
N GLY A 68 -2.45 15.45 -10.65
CA GLY A 68 -2.15 16.85 -10.35
C GLY A 68 -0.80 17.35 -10.85
N LEU A 69 -0.01 16.52 -11.55
CA LEU A 69 1.34 16.89 -11.97
C LEU A 69 1.35 18.16 -12.84
N ARG A 70 2.37 19.00 -12.67
CA ARG A 70 2.63 20.17 -13.51
C ARG A 70 3.94 20.00 -14.27
N LEU A 71 3.89 20.27 -15.57
CA LEU A 71 5.04 20.20 -16.46
C LEU A 71 5.80 21.52 -16.38
N LEU A 72 6.70 21.62 -15.42
CA LEU A 72 7.51 22.80 -15.18
C LEU A 72 9.00 22.49 -15.36
N SER A 73 9.76 23.52 -15.72
CA SER A 73 11.21 23.45 -15.83
C SER A 73 11.88 24.23 -14.70
N ARG A 74 13.08 23.80 -14.34
CA ARG A 74 13.98 24.49 -13.42
C ARG A 74 15.28 24.85 -14.10
N ARG A 75 15.97 25.86 -13.59
CA ARG A 75 17.34 26.15 -13.96
C ARG A 75 18.26 25.11 -13.33
N ASP A 76 19.15 24.55 -14.13
CA ASP A 76 20.25 23.70 -13.69
C ASP A 76 21.53 24.16 -14.39
N GLY A 77 22.43 24.79 -13.62
CA GLY A 77 23.56 25.53 -14.18
C GLY A 77 23.12 26.59 -15.19
N ASP A 78 23.56 26.43 -16.44
CA ASP A 78 23.24 27.37 -17.53
C ASP A 78 22.06 26.98 -18.42
N VAL A 79 21.40 25.86 -18.14
CA VAL A 79 20.31 25.33 -18.95
C VAL A 79 19.02 25.20 -18.14
N PHE A 80 17.89 25.10 -18.83
CA PHE A 80 16.62 24.72 -18.22
C PHE A 80 16.36 23.25 -18.47
N VAL A 81 16.08 22.52 -17.39
CA VAL A 81 15.75 21.09 -17.40
C VAL A 81 14.36 20.89 -16.80
N SER A 82 13.75 19.75 -17.06
CA SER A 82 12.47 19.39 -16.44
C SER A 82 12.61 19.29 -14.92
N PHE A 83 11.60 19.71 -14.17
CA PHE A 83 11.51 19.31 -12.76
C PHE A 83 11.32 17.79 -12.63
N PHE A 84 10.65 17.19 -13.61
CA PHE A 84 10.46 15.75 -13.62
C PHE A 84 11.78 15.05 -13.92
N SER A 85 12.20 14.20 -13.01
CA SER A 85 13.34 13.31 -13.19
C SER A 85 13.15 12.06 -12.34
N GLY A 86 13.73 10.95 -12.76
CA GLY A 86 13.59 9.70 -12.00
C GLY A 86 14.72 8.73 -12.24
N ASN A 87 14.90 7.86 -11.26
CA ASN A 87 15.78 6.69 -11.34
C ASN A 87 15.03 5.46 -10.78
N ALA A 88 15.73 4.33 -10.68
CA ALA A 88 15.15 3.07 -10.21
C ALA A 88 14.57 3.15 -8.78
N ALA A 89 15.04 4.08 -7.96
CA ALA A 89 14.67 4.20 -6.55
C ALA A 89 13.54 5.22 -6.29
N GLY A 90 13.31 6.17 -7.20
CA GLY A 90 12.32 7.21 -7.00
C GLY A 90 12.27 8.27 -8.09
N ALA A 91 11.36 9.21 -7.92
CA ALA A 91 11.09 10.30 -8.86
C ALA A 91 11.00 11.64 -8.14
N ILE A 92 11.24 12.71 -8.89
CA ILE A 92 11.01 14.10 -8.53
C ILE A 92 9.97 14.66 -9.49
N TRP A 93 8.99 15.41 -9.01
CA TRP A 93 7.98 16.06 -9.84
C TRP A 93 7.31 17.24 -9.12
N VAL A 94 6.54 18.06 -9.83
CA VAL A 94 5.77 19.16 -9.23
C VAL A 94 4.29 18.83 -9.21
N ALA A 95 3.62 19.04 -8.08
CA ALA A 95 2.18 18.89 -7.93
C ALA A 95 1.61 19.81 -6.82
N PRO A 96 0.29 20.06 -6.76
CA PRO A 96 -0.36 20.81 -5.68
C PRO A 96 -0.38 20.12 -4.30
N LEU A 97 -0.41 20.93 -3.24
CA LEU A 97 -0.67 20.54 -1.85
C LEU A 97 -1.40 21.68 -1.10
N PRO A 98 -2.60 21.50 -0.49
CA PRO A 98 -3.37 20.26 -0.34
C PRO A 98 -4.10 19.85 -1.63
N GLU A 99 -4.68 18.65 -1.62
CA GLU A 99 -5.23 18.01 -2.83
C GLU A 99 -6.52 18.66 -3.37
N ARG A 100 -7.14 19.59 -2.62
CA ARG A 100 -8.31 20.39 -3.02
C ARG A 100 -8.23 21.81 -2.45
N GLY A 101 -8.31 22.83 -3.30
CA GLY A 101 -8.46 24.25 -2.92
C GLY A 101 -7.38 25.19 -3.48
N ASP A 102 -7.76 26.45 -3.72
CA ASP A 102 -6.87 27.53 -4.19
C ASP A 102 -5.83 27.98 -3.14
N ALA A 103 -5.88 27.39 -1.94
CA ALA A 103 -4.97 27.68 -0.82
C ALA A 103 -3.68 26.85 -0.83
N GLY A 104 -3.54 25.92 -1.77
CA GLY A 104 -2.39 25.02 -1.87
C GLY A 104 -1.38 25.42 -2.91
N GLY A 105 -0.23 25.94 -2.47
CA GLY A 105 0.90 26.19 -3.36
C GLY A 105 1.36 24.92 -4.09
N LEU A 106 2.01 25.09 -5.24
CA LEU A 106 2.74 23.99 -5.86
C LEU A 106 3.89 23.56 -4.95
N HIS A 107 4.19 22.27 -4.96
CA HIS A 107 5.31 21.69 -4.23
C HIS A 107 6.11 20.79 -5.16
N VAL A 108 7.42 20.76 -4.96
CA VAL A 108 8.31 19.78 -5.58
C VAL A 108 8.34 18.57 -4.66
N PHE A 109 7.81 17.46 -5.16
CA PHE A 109 7.82 16.18 -4.48
C PHE A 109 9.07 15.39 -4.88
N ARG A 110 9.59 14.62 -3.93
CA ARG A 110 10.62 13.62 -4.14
C ARG A 110 10.25 12.33 -3.41
N THR A 111 10.34 11.20 -4.11
CA THR A 111 10.29 9.88 -3.48
C THR A 111 11.68 9.29 -3.35
N THR A 112 11.98 8.72 -2.19
CA THR A 112 13.25 8.02 -1.95
C THR A 112 13.05 6.83 -1.01
N PRO A 113 13.88 5.78 -1.12
CA PRO A 113 13.98 4.77 -0.07
C PRO A 113 14.67 5.36 1.15
N LEU A 114 13.99 5.37 2.30
CA LEU A 114 14.54 5.73 3.59
C LEU A 114 15.03 4.45 4.30
N ARG A 115 16.35 4.36 4.53
CA ARG A 115 16.96 3.21 5.22
C ARG A 115 17.09 3.52 6.71
N HIS A 116 16.73 2.57 7.54
CA HIS A 116 16.83 2.66 9.00
C HIS A 116 17.97 1.81 9.56
N ASP A 117 18.40 2.11 10.78
CA ASP A 117 19.51 1.42 11.44
C ASP A 117 19.24 -0.07 11.70
N ASN A 118 17.96 -0.45 11.83
CA ASN A 118 17.52 -1.84 11.96
C ASN A 118 17.52 -2.61 10.62
N GLY A 119 17.94 -1.97 9.52
CA GLY A 119 17.98 -2.54 8.18
C GLY A 119 16.65 -2.52 7.43
N SER A 120 15.56 -1.99 8.01
CA SER A 120 14.30 -1.79 7.28
C SER A 120 14.43 -0.63 6.29
N VAL A 121 13.60 -0.68 5.25
CA VAL A 121 13.55 0.34 4.21
C VAL A 121 12.11 0.78 4.04
N ASP A 122 11.87 2.08 4.11
CA ASP A 122 10.57 2.68 3.89
C ASP A 122 10.56 3.45 2.56
N LEU A 123 9.39 3.58 1.94
CA LEU A 123 9.17 4.55 0.87
C LEU A 123 8.82 5.89 1.51
N SER A 124 9.74 6.85 1.42
CA SER A 124 9.57 8.21 1.90
C SER A 124 9.10 9.14 0.77
N VAL A 125 8.28 10.11 1.13
CA VAL A 125 7.89 11.25 0.30
C VAL A 125 8.38 12.52 0.98
N GLU A 126 9.04 13.37 0.24
CA GLU A 126 9.47 14.70 0.67
C GLU A 126 8.82 15.76 -0.21
N ALA A 127 8.44 16.89 0.37
CA ALA A 127 7.82 18.00 -0.33
C ALA A 127 8.46 19.33 0.10
N VAL A 128 8.89 20.12 -0.89
CA VAL A 128 9.34 21.51 -0.70
C VAL A 128 8.39 22.46 -1.44
N PRO A 129 8.03 23.62 -0.87
CA PRO A 129 7.25 24.62 -1.59
C PRO A 129 7.95 25.02 -2.89
N TYR A 130 7.21 25.08 -3.98
CA TYR A 130 7.70 25.57 -5.26
C TYR A 130 7.75 27.10 -5.24
N ASP A 131 8.93 27.65 -5.53
CA ASP A 131 9.18 29.11 -5.53
C ASP A 131 9.73 29.59 -6.88
N GLY A 132 9.27 28.97 -7.98
CA GLY A 132 9.69 29.34 -9.33
C GLY A 132 10.86 28.52 -9.89
N ALA A 133 11.19 28.80 -11.15
CA ALA A 133 12.18 28.01 -11.90
C ALA A 133 13.62 28.18 -11.40
N MET A 134 13.92 29.23 -10.63
CA MET A 134 15.25 29.51 -10.08
C MET A 134 15.43 29.02 -8.64
N MET A 135 14.42 28.33 -8.08
CA MET A 135 14.46 27.88 -6.68
C MET A 135 15.65 26.95 -6.41
N ALA A 136 16.21 27.02 -5.21
CA ALA A 136 17.11 26.02 -4.69
C ALA A 136 16.29 24.89 -4.02
N LEU A 137 16.61 23.63 -4.34
CA LEU A 137 15.96 22.49 -3.70
C LEU A 137 16.64 22.20 -2.34
N ASP A 138 16.13 22.79 -1.26
CA ASP A 138 16.56 22.46 0.09
C ASP A 138 15.74 21.31 0.68
N TRP A 139 16.26 20.10 0.50
CA TRP A 139 15.63 18.91 1.04
C TRP A 139 15.79 18.74 2.56
N LYS A 140 16.64 19.53 3.22
CA LYS A 140 16.80 19.46 4.68
C LYS A 140 15.61 20.07 5.41
N SER A 141 14.97 21.07 4.80
CA SER A 141 13.75 21.72 5.31
C SER A 141 12.47 21.16 4.71
N ALA A 142 12.54 20.06 3.96
CA ALA A 142 11.36 19.46 3.32
C ALA A 142 10.39 18.87 4.36
N LEU A 143 9.10 18.99 4.09
CA LEU A 143 8.10 18.16 4.76
C LEU A 143 8.36 16.71 4.36
N ARG A 144 8.52 15.82 5.34
CA ARG A 144 8.81 14.41 5.12
C ARG A 144 7.72 13.54 5.72
N GLU A 145 7.22 12.61 4.93
CA GLU A 145 6.23 11.62 5.35
C GLU A 145 6.63 10.23 4.85
N THR A 146 6.32 9.20 5.65
CA THR A 146 6.49 7.81 5.24
C THR A 146 5.22 7.34 4.53
N LEU A 147 5.34 7.06 3.23
CA LEU A 147 4.22 6.57 2.41
C LEU A 147 3.98 5.07 2.59
N LEU A 148 5.05 4.29 2.75
CA LEU A 148 4.95 2.85 2.98
C LEU A 148 6.14 2.37 3.82
N GLN A 149 5.87 1.54 4.82
CA GLN A 149 6.88 0.96 5.70
C GLN A 149 7.32 -0.43 5.23
N ASP A 150 8.53 -0.84 5.63
CA ASP A 150 9.04 -2.22 5.50
C ASP A 150 9.01 -2.80 4.08
N VAL A 151 9.42 -1.96 3.12
CA VAL A 151 9.52 -2.30 1.70
C VAL A 151 10.74 -3.17 1.44
N ARG A 152 10.51 -4.34 0.83
CA ARG A 152 11.54 -5.30 0.41
C ARG A 152 12.06 -5.02 -1.00
N THR A 153 11.15 -4.62 -1.89
CA THR A 153 11.47 -4.24 -3.27
C THR A 153 10.78 -2.92 -3.59
N LEU A 154 11.54 -1.98 -4.16
CA LEU A 154 11.03 -0.71 -4.67
C LEU A 154 11.76 -0.43 -5.98
N GLN A 155 11.03 -0.49 -7.09
CA GLN A 155 11.57 -0.23 -8.43
C GLN A 155 10.64 0.67 -9.22
N TRP A 156 11.20 1.73 -9.77
CA TRP A 156 10.50 2.71 -10.60
C TRP A 156 10.89 2.54 -12.06
N PHE A 157 9.88 2.63 -12.93
CA PHE A 157 10.04 2.56 -14.37
C PHE A 157 9.26 3.67 -15.05
N TYR A 158 9.81 4.18 -16.14
CA TYR A 158 9.33 5.34 -16.88
C TYR A 158 9.14 4.96 -18.34
N GLN A 159 7.92 5.11 -18.87
CA GLN A 159 7.63 4.76 -20.25
C GLN A 159 7.86 5.95 -21.18
N ASP A 160 8.69 5.78 -22.20
CA ASP A 160 8.80 6.77 -23.28
C ASP A 160 7.52 6.75 -24.13
N GLY A 161 6.84 7.89 -24.21
CA GLY A 161 5.57 8.01 -24.94
C GLY A 161 5.69 7.89 -26.46
N ARG A 162 6.90 7.97 -27.03
CA ARG A 162 7.15 7.86 -28.47
C ARG A 162 7.47 6.42 -28.88
N THR A 163 8.34 5.75 -28.12
CA THR A 163 8.78 4.38 -28.44
C THR A 163 7.96 3.31 -27.73
N GLY A 164 7.32 3.66 -26.61
CA GLY A 164 6.62 2.71 -25.73
C GLY A 164 7.54 1.91 -24.81
N GLU A 165 8.85 2.13 -24.90
CA GLU A 165 9.87 1.45 -24.09
C GLU A 165 9.87 1.92 -22.65
N TRP A 166 10.24 1.02 -21.74
CA TRP A 166 10.36 1.30 -20.32
C TRP A 166 11.83 1.45 -19.92
N PHE A 167 12.13 2.50 -19.19
CA PHE A 167 13.46 2.80 -18.66
C PHE A 167 13.42 2.88 -17.14
N GLN A 168 14.54 2.60 -16.49
CA GLN A 168 14.71 2.83 -15.04
C GLN A 168 15.35 4.18 -14.74
N GLU A 169 15.67 4.96 -15.76
CA GLU A 169 16.24 6.30 -15.64
C GLU A 169 15.49 7.25 -16.57
N TRP A 170 15.14 8.42 -16.03
CA TRP A 170 14.54 9.52 -16.77
C TRP A 170 15.25 10.81 -16.38
N ASP A 171 16.27 11.15 -17.17
CA ASP A 171 17.09 12.34 -16.96
C ASP A 171 16.26 13.63 -17.11
N ALA A 172 16.51 14.61 -16.25
CA ALA A 172 15.83 15.91 -16.28
C ALA A 172 16.06 16.68 -17.60
N SER A 173 17.20 16.46 -18.24
CA SER A 173 17.57 17.05 -19.54
C SER A 173 16.88 16.38 -20.73
N LYS A 174 16.29 15.19 -20.54
CA LYS A 174 15.58 14.50 -21.62
C LYS A 174 14.39 15.35 -22.07
N ALA A 175 14.28 15.55 -23.38
CA ALA A 175 13.17 16.26 -23.97
C ALA A 175 11.86 15.47 -23.77
N GLY A 176 10.95 16.03 -22.97
CA GLY A 176 9.64 15.45 -22.71
C GLY A 176 9.53 14.71 -21.38
N TYR A 177 8.36 14.15 -21.14
CA TYR A 177 7.97 13.49 -19.89
C TYR A 177 7.63 12.03 -20.17
N PRO A 178 7.74 11.14 -19.18
CA PRO A 178 7.24 9.79 -19.35
C PRO A 178 5.74 9.84 -19.67
N ALA A 179 5.27 8.97 -20.55
CA ALA A 179 3.84 8.80 -20.75
C ALA A 179 3.18 8.07 -19.58
N ARG A 180 3.92 7.18 -18.93
CA ARG A 180 3.48 6.40 -17.77
C ARG A 180 4.62 6.20 -16.80
N VAL A 181 4.26 6.06 -15.53
CA VAL A 181 5.16 5.62 -14.46
C VAL A 181 4.64 4.29 -13.93
N ARG A 182 5.55 3.36 -13.70
CA ARG A 182 5.25 2.06 -13.09
C ARG A 182 6.09 1.87 -11.84
N LEU A 183 5.43 1.47 -10.75
CA LEU A 183 6.09 1.05 -9.52
C LEU A 183 5.89 -0.44 -9.31
N GLU A 184 7.00 -1.12 -9.05
CA GLU A 184 7.01 -2.47 -8.50
C GLU A 184 7.40 -2.39 -7.03
N ILE A 185 6.48 -2.83 -6.17
CA ILE A 185 6.64 -2.82 -4.72
C ILE A 185 6.50 -4.26 -4.21
N ALA A 186 7.33 -4.65 -3.25
CA ALA A 186 7.13 -5.86 -2.47
C ALA A 186 7.30 -5.57 -0.98
N ASP A 187 6.45 -6.18 -0.16
CA ASP A 187 6.56 -6.19 1.29
C ASP A 187 6.98 -7.59 1.79
N GLU A 188 6.98 -7.80 3.10
CA GLU A 188 7.24 -9.11 3.72
C GLU A 188 6.35 -10.26 3.20
N ARG A 189 5.16 -9.96 2.65
CA ARG A 189 4.23 -10.97 2.11
C ARG A 189 4.34 -11.14 0.60
N GLY A 190 5.31 -10.48 -0.02
CA GLY A 190 5.63 -10.61 -1.43
C GLY A 190 5.22 -9.40 -2.28
N ALA A 191 5.24 -9.58 -3.59
CA ALA A 191 4.98 -8.53 -4.55
C ALA A 191 3.53 -8.01 -4.46
N TRP A 192 3.39 -6.70 -4.62
CA TRP A 192 2.12 -6.03 -4.88
C TRP A 192 1.76 -6.17 -6.37
N PRO A 193 0.49 -6.01 -6.75
CA PRO A 193 0.13 -5.77 -8.14
C PRO A 193 0.92 -4.56 -8.69
N PRO A 194 1.47 -4.62 -9.92
CA PRO A 194 2.18 -3.49 -10.51
C PRO A 194 1.29 -2.25 -10.55
N LEU A 195 1.78 -1.15 -9.97
CA LEU A 195 1.07 0.13 -10.00
C LEU A 195 1.50 0.87 -11.27
N VAL A 196 0.56 1.21 -12.14
CA VAL A 196 0.85 1.92 -13.40
C VAL A 196 -0.02 3.16 -13.48
N PHE A 197 0.63 4.32 -13.60
CA PHE A 197 -0.02 5.64 -13.64
C PHE A 197 0.26 6.31 -14.98
N PRO A 198 -0.77 6.73 -15.73
CA PRO A 198 -0.56 7.62 -16.85
C PRO A 198 -0.16 9.00 -16.32
N LEU A 199 0.84 9.63 -16.93
CA LEU A 199 1.10 11.04 -16.69
C LEU A 199 0.28 11.82 -17.70
N ALA A 200 -0.63 12.67 -17.22
CA ALA A 200 -1.45 13.48 -18.10
C ALA A 200 -0.52 14.36 -18.97
N ARG A 201 -0.61 14.23 -20.30
CA ARG A 201 -0.07 15.26 -21.19
C ARG A 201 -0.80 16.54 -20.82
N SER A 202 -0.12 17.63 -20.49
CA SER A 202 -0.73 18.94 -20.71
C SER A 202 -1.12 18.97 -22.18
N ARG A 203 -2.42 18.89 -22.46
CA ARG A 203 -2.92 19.35 -23.74
C ARG A 203 -2.63 20.84 -23.86
#